data_AF-D1PR71-F1
#
_entry.id   AF-D1PR71-F1
#
_cell.length_a   1.000
_cell.length_b   1.000
_cell.length_c   1.000
_cell.angle_alpha   90.00
_cell.angle_beta   90.00
_cell.angle_gamma   90.00
#
_symmetry.space_group_name_H-M   'P 1'
#
loop_
_entity.id
_entity.type
_entity.pdbx_description
1 polymer ?
#
loop_
_entity_poly.entity_id
_entity_poly.type
_entity_poly.pdbx_seq_one_letter_code
_entity_poly.pdbx_strand_id
1 'polypeptide(L)'
;MKRSIQAVGMTAALLAALLLSGCSSLLGGTAPEATPESAAPTAEPTPQAEPMANPLTGVADADYTNRRPVAVTLRTLDGAAPQWGLSSADVLVEGVSEGTTASLMALYSNVDNISKAGPVGPGRDLLLQMALPLNALPVHIDKNIYASNLLNALTYQDLDGYHIGKAAFAFDQDRQNAGYREENCWYTTGELIKNGLNTYGTSLEGANTPLFVFGERPAVEEGARNGTSLTITFSPSDSEQLNYAADTGLYVKTNADGSPTVDADNGQQVAFTNVLVLYASSGIKDDGYTRDYDLTGGTGLYLTGGAWEQIQWTKEDATGPLQLTAADGNPLVVNPGKSFIAIWGGYYGQSLALTGADGTAQTLPEKPALLESGVSDEDAAAAQAEFDAQQRIINAQAAVEQANAQLPDAQTALEEAQAALDEDSENADLIAKRDEAQALVDSLNQTIADNQAILDEAGVTATPTPAPEEAASSSESGE
;
A
#
# COMPACT_ATOMS: atom_id res chain seq x y z
N MET A 1 -21.07 11.87 48.37
CA MET A 1 -21.79 12.43 49.54
C MET A 1 -21.79 13.95 49.44
N LYS A 2 -22.96 14.54 49.65
CA LYS A 2 -23.28 15.99 49.57
C LYS A 2 -22.66 16.81 50.71
N ARG A 3 -22.36 18.10 50.43
CA ARG A 3 -22.68 19.33 51.22
C ARG A 3 -21.84 20.51 50.68
N SER A 4 -22.39 21.49 49.94
CA SER A 4 -23.29 22.62 50.27
C SER A 4 -22.55 23.87 50.81
N ILE A 5 -22.35 24.94 49.99
CA ILE A 5 -23.14 26.21 49.83
C ILE A 5 -22.71 27.36 50.78
N GLN A 6 -22.35 28.53 50.19
CA GLN A 6 -22.82 29.93 50.42
C GLN A 6 -21.74 30.91 49.89
N ALA A 7 -21.89 31.72 48.83
CA ALA A 7 -22.88 32.72 48.39
C ALA A 7 -22.72 34.11 49.03
N VAL A 8 -22.37 35.15 48.24
CA VAL A 8 -22.86 36.57 48.20
C VAL A 8 -22.31 37.14 46.86
N GLY A 9 -23.07 37.55 45.84
CA GLY A 9 -23.93 38.77 45.71
C GLY A 9 -23.04 40.00 45.38
N MET A 10 -23.22 40.87 44.40
CA MET A 10 -24.37 41.35 43.60
C MET A 10 -23.83 42.22 42.43
N THR A 11 -24.46 42.13 41.25
CA THR A 11 -24.94 43.18 40.31
C THR A 11 -24.49 44.65 40.52
N ALA A 12 -24.42 45.57 39.55
CA ALA A 12 -24.55 45.65 38.09
C ALA A 12 -24.46 47.17 37.73
N ALA A 13 -24.10 47.47 36.46
CA ALA A 13 -24.51 48.67 35.69
C ALA A 13 -24.05 50.08 36.16
N LEU A 14 -23.95 51.12 35.33
CA LEU A 14 -23.67 51.37 33.91
C LEU A 14 -23.63 52.92 33.80
N LEU A 15 -22.70 53.45 33.01
CA LEU A 15 -22.77 54.70 32.22
C LEU A 15 -22.87 56.13 32.86
N ALA A 16 -21.99 56.96 32.30
CA ALA A 16 -22.24 58.31 31.72
C ALA A 16 -21.98 59.60 32.55
N ALA A 17 -20.84 60.22 32.20
CA ALA A 17 -20.72 61.50 31.46
C ALA A 17 -20.65 62.87 32.20
N LEU A 18 -19.68 63.68 31.72
CA LEU A 18 -19.69 65.16 31.53
C LEU A 18 -19.52 66.03 32.82
N LEU A 19 -18.72 67.11 32.95
CA LEU A 19 -18.21 68.14 32.01
C LEU A 19 -17.26 69.18 32.73
N LEU A 20 -16.59 70.02 31.91
CA LEU A 20 -16.18 71.45 32.11
C LEU A 20 -14.99 71.78 33.03
N SER A 21 -14.12 72.80 32.82
CA SER A 21 -14.03 73.96 31.89
C SER A 21 -12.60 74.56 32.03
N GLY A 22 -11.90 74.98 30.96
CA GLY A 22 -11.72 76.40 30.57
C GLY A 22 -10.23 76.82 30.65
N CYS A 23 -9.67 77.78 29.91
CA CYS A 23 -10.21 78.80 29.01
C CYS A 23 -9.06 79.52 28.26
N SER A 24 -9.30 79.93 26.99
CA SER A 24 -8.95 81.21 26.31
C SER A 24 -7.48 81.74 26.27
N SER A 25 -6.95 82.41 25.24
CA SER A 25 -7.50 83.11 24.06
C SER A 25 -6.34 83.64 23.20
N LEU A 26 -6.50 83.73 21.87
CA LEU A 26 -5.97 84.80 20.98
C LEU A 26 -6.59 84.67 19.58
N LEU A 27 -7.15 85.77 19.06
CA LEU A 27 -7.96 85.87 17.85
C LEU A 27 -7.16 86.48 16.68
N GLY A 28 -7.38 85.95 15.47
CA GLY A 28 -7.27 86.69 14.21
C GLY A 28 -6.52 85.97 13.08
N GLY A 29 -7.24 85.31 12.16
CA GLY A 29 -6.66 84.88 10.88
C GLY A 29 -7.47 83.84 10.11
N THR A 30 -7.97 84.25 8.92
CA THR A 30 -8.18 83.47 7.67
C THR A 30 -9.00 82.16 7.68
N ALA A 31 -9.87 82.03 6.67
CA ALA A 31 -10.77 80.90 6.44
C ALA A 31 -10.07 79.52 6.49
N PRO A 32 -10.71 78.47 7.07
CA PRO A 32 -10.06 77.18 7.20
C PRO A 32 -10.07 76.44 5.86
N GLU A 33 -8.87 76.12 5.41
CA GLU A 33 -8.54 75.17 4.37
C GLU A 33 -8.93 73.76 4.85
N ALA A 34 -9.62 72.98 3.99
CA ALA A 34 -10.05 71.63 4.31
C ALA A 34 -8.83 70.73 4.55
N THR A 35 -8.69 70.24 5.77
CA THR A 35 -7.67 69.24 6.14
C THR A 35 -8.01 67.92 5.45
N PRO A 36 -7.09 67.26 4.74
CA PRO A 36 -7.34 65.94 4.20
C PRO A 36 -7.52 64.96 5.37
N GLU A 37 -8.64 64.26 5.36
CA GLU A 37 -8.94 63.17 6.27
C GLU A 37 -7.87 62.08 6.10
N SER A 38 -7.06 61.88 7.13
CA SER A 38 -6.02 60.85 7.16
C SER A 38 -6.70 59.48 7.05
N ALA A 39 -6.51 58.81 5.91
CA ALA A 39 -6.98 57.45 5.68
C ALA A 39 -6.52 56.54 6.83
N ALA A 40 -7.46 55.85 7.46
CA ALA A 40 -7.17 54.80 8.41
C ALA A 40 -6.32 53.72 7.73
N PRO A 41 -5.32 53.12 8.41
CA PRO A 41 -4.52 52.06 7.82
C PRO A 41 -5.43 50.90 7.46
N THR A 42 -5.50 50.59 6.16
CA THR A 42 -6.09 49.35 5.66
C THR A 42 -5.36 48.19 6.33
N ALA A 43 -6.08 47.33 7.03
CA ALA A 43 -5.53 46.10 7.57
C ALA A 43 -4.89 45.31 6.41
N GLU A 44 -3.59 45.07 6.52
CA GLU A 44 -2.85 44.22 5.59
C GLU A 44 -3.54 42.84 5.60
N PRO A 45 -3.91 42.27 4.44
CA PRO A 45 -4.57 40.98 4.40
C PRO A 45 -3.64 39.97 5.10
N THR A 46 -4.15 39.31 6.14
CA THR A 46 -3.43 38.23 6.80
C THR A 46 -3.07 37.21 5.73
N PRO A 47 -1.78 36.83 5.55
CA PRO A 47 -1.39 35.86 4.54
C PRO A 47 -2.23 34.60 4.72
N GLN A 48 -3.05 34.28 3.71
CA GLN A 48 -3.75 33.01 3.67
C GLN A 48 -2.68 31.93 3.59
N ALA A 49 -2.68 30.98 4.53
CA ALA A 49 -1.74 29.87 4.52
C ALA A 49 -1.79 29.18 3.14
N GLU A 50 -0.63 28.97 2.53
CA GLU A 50 -0.60 28.31 1.23
C GLU A 50 -1.12 26.87 1.38
N PRO A 51 -1.90 26.38 0.42
CA PRO A 51 -2.39 25.00 0.44
C PRO A 51 -1.22 24.04 0.59
N MET A 52 -1.35 23.07 1.49
CA MET A 52 -0.34 22.02 1.60
C MET A 52 -0.36 21.16 0.33
N ALA A 53 0.80 21.06 -0.33
CA ALA A 53 1.00 20.11 -1.42
C ALA A 53 0.85 18.66 -0.94
N ASN A 54 0.71 17.73 -1.88
CA ASN A 54 0.61 16.30 -1.62
C ASN A 54 1.84 15.84 -0.79
N PRO A 55 1.64 15.31 0.44
CA PRO A 55 2.75 14.96 1.33
C PRO A 55 3.57 13.78 0.81
N LEU A 56 3.05 12.99 -0.13
CA LEU A 56 3.72 11.80 -0.65
C LEU A 56 4.42 12.03 -1.99
N THR A 57 4.02 13.06 -2.74
CA THR A 57 4.56 13.35 -4.08
C THR A 57 5.12 14.75 -4.24
N GLY A 58 4.85 15.69 -3.32
CA GLY A 58 5.24 17.09 -3.47
C GLY A 58 4.49 17.87 -4.55
N VAL A 59 3.53 17.25 -5.24
CA VAL A 59 2.71 17.90 -6.27
C VAL A 59 1.64 18.78 -5.61
N ALA A 60 1.49 20.02 -6.08
CA ALA A 60 0.50 20.98 -5.59
C ALA A 60 -0.79 20.95 -6.44
N ASP A 61 -1.47 19.81 -6.46
CA ASP A 61 -2.69 19.55 -7.25
C ASP A 61 -4.00 19.71 -6.44
N ALA A 62 -3.92 19.64 -5.11
CA ALA A 62 -5.02 19.87 -4.18
C ALA A 62 -4.52 20.42 -2.83
N ASP A 63 -5.45 20.70 -1.91
CA ASP A 63 -5.13 21.02 -0.52
C ASP A 63 -5.17 19.76 0.35
N TYR A 64 -4.00 19.37 0.86
CA TYR A 64 -3.81 18.21 1.72
C TYR A 64 -3.79 18.55 3.21
N THR A 65 -4.14 19.78 3.58
CA THR A 65 -4.20 20.20 4.99
C THR A 65 -5.15 19.31 5.78
N ASN A 66 -4.68 18.80 6.91
CA ASN A 66 -5.43 17.91 7.81
C ASN A 66 -5.97 16.63 7.16
N ARG A 67 -5.28 16.07 6.16
CA ARG A 67 -5.65 14.80 5.52
C ARG A 67 -4.61 13.73 5.79
N ARG A 68 -4.99 12.69 6.53
CA ARG A 68 -4.14 11.52 6.77
C ARG A 68 -4.04 10.68 5.48
N PRO A 69 -2.84 10.26 5.06
CA PRO A 69 -2.70 9.26 4.00
C PRO A 69 -3.34 7.92 4.39
N VAL A 70 -3.54 7.05 3.41
CA VAL A 70 -4.00 5.66 3.60
C VAL A 70 -2.92 4.72 3.05
N ALA A 71 -2.60 3.68 3.82
CA ALA A 71 -1.61 2.67 3.50
C ALA A 71 -2.28 1.31 3.35
N VAL A 72 -2.52 0.86 2.12
CA VAL A 72 -3.16 -0.43 1.85
C VAL A 72 -2.10 -1.49 1.59
N THR A 73 -2.04 -2.52 2.43
CA THR A 73 -1.19 -3.69 2.14
C THR A 73 -1.83 -4.54 1.05
N LEU A 74 -1.04 -4.96 0.06
CA LEU A 74 -1.48 -5.73 -1.09
C LEU A 74 -0.82 -7.11 -1.10
N ARG A 75 -1.54 -8.10 -1.60
CA ARG A 75 -0.98 -9.45 -1.79
C ARG A 75 -0.04 -9.50 -2.99
N THR A 76 1.03 -10.26 -2.83
CA THR A 76 2.12 -10.44 -3.81
C THR A 76 2.47 -11.91 -4.05
N LEU A 77 1.89 -12.83 -3.28
CA LEU A 77 2.05 -14.26 -3.50
C LEU A 77 1.53 -14.68 -4.89
N ASP A 78 1.98 -15.85 -5.34
CA ASP A 78 1.57 -16.41 -6.62
C ASP A 78 0.04 -16.42 -6.80
N GLY A 79 -0.41 -16.00 -7.99
CA GLY A 79 -1.82 -15.81 -8.30
C GLY A 79 -2.47 -14.53 -7.73
N ALA A 80 -1.73 -13.63 -7.05
CA ALA A 80 -2.29 -12.35 -6.58
C ALA A 80 -2.28 -11.25 -7.66
N ALA A 81 -1.37 -11.33 -8.63
CA ALA A 81 -1.26 -10.36 -9.72
C ALA A 81 -2.27 -10.62 -10.84
N PRO A 82 -2.73 -9.58 -11.57
CA PRO A 82 -2.44 -8.16 -11.35
C PRO A 82 -3.24 -7.58 -10.17
N GLN A 83 -2.62 -6.68 -9.41
CA GLN A 83 -3.26 -5.95 -8.32
C GLN A 83 -4.09 -4.76 -8.83
N TRP A 84 -5.11 -4.37 -8.07
CA TRP A 84 -5.88 -3.14 -8.23
C TRP A 84 -5.24 -1.98 -7.46
N GLY A 85 -5.24 -0.80 -8.07
CA GLY A 85 -4.89 0.47 -7.42
C GLY A 85 -3.40 0.84 -7.45
N LEU A 86 -2.55 0.02 -8.06
CA LEU A 86 -1.11 0.29 -8.17
C LEU A 86 -0.81 1.60 -8.92
N SER A 87 -1.58 1.88 -9.97
CA SER A 87 -1.36 3.04 -10.82
C SER A 87 -1.87 4.32 -10.19
N SER A 88 -2.84 4.27 -9.26
CA SER A 88 -3.36 5.45 -8.55
C SER A 88 -2.60 5.75 -7.25
N ALA A 89 -1.80 4.80 -6.75
CA ALA A 89 -0.93 4.99 -5.59
C ALA A 89 0.08 6.12 -5.82
N ASP A 90 0.32 6.91 -4.79
CA ASP A 90 1.35 7.96 -4.79
C ASP A 90 2.73 7.34 -4.53
N VAL A 91 2.79 6.33 -3.67
CA VAL A 91 4.01 5.60 -3.34
C VAL A 91 3.72 4.11 -3.25
N LEU A 92 4.57 3.28 -3.87
CA LEU A 92 4.64 1.85 -3.59
C LEU A 92 5.86 1.56 -2.71
N VAL A 93 5.66 0.75 -1.67
CA VAL A 93 6.73 0.28 -0.78
C VAL A 93 6.77 -1.24 -0.84
N GLU A 94 7.95 -1.79 -1.08
CA GLU A 94 8.14 -3.22 -1.26
C GLU A 94 9.37 -3.74 -0.50
N GLY A 95 9.25 -4.93 0.08
CA GLY A 95 10.35 -5.57 0.78
C GLY A 95 9.93 -6.91 1.37
N VAL A 96 10.86 -7.84 1.47
CA VAL A 96 10.59 -9.17 2.05
C VAL A 96 10.32 -9.01 3.54
N SER A 97 9.09 -9.27 3.96
CA SER A 97 8.71 -9.23 5.38
C SER A 97 8.71 -10.63 6.01
N GLU A 98 8.21 -11.63 5.28
CA GLU A 98 8.11 -13.01 5.73
C GLU A 98 8.58 -13.93 4.63
N GLY A 99 9.39 -14.90 5.01
CA GLY A 99 9.97 -15.87 4.11
C GLY A 99 10.82 -15.25 3.00
N THR A 100 10.38 -15.45 1.75
CA THR A 100 11.15 -15.14 0.53
C THR A 100 10.40 -14.30 -0.52
N THR A 101 9.12 -13.98 -0.29
CA THR A 101 8.34 -13.11 -1.19
C THR A 101 8.26 -11.70 -0.61
N ALA A 102 8.43 -10.68 -1.45
CA ALA A 102 8.30 -9.29 -1.07
C ALA A 102 6.84 -8.97 -0.76
N SER A 103 6.59 -8.29 0.35
CA SER A 103 5.28 -7.71 0.65
C SER A 103 5.19 -6.32 0.01
N LEU A 104 4.00 -5.95 -0.44
CA LEU A 104 3.74 -4.69 -1.12
C LEU A 104 2.73 -3.83 -0.34
N MET A 105 2.99 -2.53 -0.26
CA MET A 105 2.08 -1.54 0.28
C MET A 105 1.89 -0.39 -0.71
N ALA A 106 0.64 -0.02 -0.95
CA ALA A 106 0.26 1.16 -1.71
C ALA A 106 -0.16 2.29 -0.76
N LEU A 107 0.54 3.43 -0.85
CA LEU A 107 0.23 4.64 -0.10
C LEU A 107 -0.51 5.64 -0.99
N TYR A 108 -1.60 6.18 -0.45
CA TYR A 108 -2.44 7.18 -1.09
C TYR A 108 -2.54 8.40 -0.17
N SER A 109 -2.17 9.57 -0.67
CA SER A 109 -2.25 10.85 0.05
C SER A 109 -3.69 11.27 0.32
N ASN A 110 -4.62 10.80 -0.53
CA ASN A 110 -6.04 11.05 -0.40
C ASN A 110 -6.83 9.76 -0.64
N VAL A 111 -7.67 9.40 0.35
CA VAL A 111 -8.58 8.26 0.29
C VAL A 111 -9.54 8.31 -0.90
N ASP A 112 -9.89 9.50 -1.39
CA ASP A 112 -10.78 9.67 -2.54
C ASP A 112 -10.17 9.20 -3.85
N ASN A 113 -8.84 9.06 -3.91
CA ASN A 113 -8.14 8.54 -5.08
C ASN A 113 -8.16 7.00 -5.15
N ILE A 114 -8.71 6.33 -4.13
CA ILE A 114 -8.80 4.88 -4.07
C ILE A 114 -10.14 4.45 -4.68
N SER A 115 -10.18 4.32 -6.02
CA SER A 115 -11.30 3.70 -6.74
C SER A 115 -11.47 2.25 -6.29
N LYS A 116 -10.37 1.49 -6.31
CA LYS A 116 -10.27 0.11 -5.90
C LYS A 116 -8.82 -0.23 -5.56
N ALA A 117 -8.58 -0.86 -4.42
CA ALA A 117 -7.26 -1.34 -4.02
C ALA A 117 -7.34 -2.78 -3.49
N GLY A 118 -6.46 -3.64 -4.00
CA GLY A 118 -6.37 -5.03 -3.59
C GLY A 118 -5.59 -5.89 -4.60
N PRO A 119 -5.55 -7.22 -4.45
CA PRO A 119 -6.13 -7.96 -3.35
C PRO A 119 -5.50 -7.51 -2.02
N VAL A 120 -6.32 -7.22 -1.02
CA VAL A 120 -5.81 -6.70 0.25
C VAL A 120 -5.08 -7.82 0.99
N GLY A 121 -3.83 -7.54 1.37
CA GLY A 121 -2.95 -8.48 2.04
C GLY A 121 -2.86 -8.24 3.55
N PRO A 122 -2.11 -9.09 4.25
CA PRO A 122 -2.00 -9.05 5.70
C PRO A 122 -0.95 -8.03 6.18
N GLY A 123 -1.22 -7.38 7.30
CA GLY A 123 -0.33 -6.36 7.88
C GLY A 123 0.99 -6.94 8.37
N ARG A 124 2.10 -6.25 8.07
CA ARG A 124 3.47 -6.63 8.45
C ARG A 124 4.21 -5.43 9.03
N ASP A 125 4.99 -5.66 10.09
CA ASP A 125 5.70 -4.61 10.83
C ASP A 125 6.68 -3.82 9.96
N LEU A 126 7.36 -4.47 9.02
CA LEU A 126 8.25 -3.81 8.05
C LEU A 126 7.54 -2.66 7.30
N LEU A 127 6.39 -2.95 6.70
CA LEU A 127 5.63 -1.98 5.90
C LEU A 127 4.97 -0.92 6.79
N LEU A 128 4.45 -1.32 7.95
CA LEU A 128 3.87 -0.39 8.93
C LEU A 128 4.89 0.66 9.34
N GLN A 129 6.15 0.29 9.58
CA GLN A 129 7.18 1.26 9.93
C GLN A 129 7.41 2.32 8.85
N MET A 130 7.05 2.08 7.59
CA MET A 130 7.09 3.11 6.54
C MET A 130 5.82 3.99 6.49
N ALA A 131 4.68 3.46 6.95
CA ALA A 131 3.41 4.18 6.96
C ALA A 131 3.20 5.06 8.21
N LEU A 132 3.60 4.56 9.39
CA LEU A 132 3.35 5.21 10.69
C LEU A 132 3.94 6.62 10.80
N PRO A 133 5.17 6.93 10.31
CA PRO A 133 5.71 8.28 10.37
C PRO A 133 4.92 9.34 9.58
N LEU A 134 4.12 8.89 8.62
CA LEU A 134 3.26 9.72 7.79
C LEU A 134 1.90 10.01 8.46
N ASN A 135 1.67 9.42 9.65
CA ASN A 135 0.37 9.33 10.28
C ASN A 135 -0.70 8.70 9.36
N ALA A 136 -0.28 7.81 8.45
CA ALA A 136 -1.17 7.14 7.52
C ALA A 136 -2.07 6.13 8.25
N LEU A 137 -3.27 5.86 7.75
CA LEU A 137 -4.11 4.76 8.21
C LEU A 137 -3.66 3.44 7.56
N PRO A 138 -3.17 2.44 8.32
CA PRO A 138 -2.96 1.10 7.80
C PRO A 138 -4.30 0.43 7.48
N VAL A 139 -4.40 -0.19 6.31
CA VAL A 139 -5.55 -0.96 5.84
C VAL A 139 -5.03 -2.31 5.36
N HIS A 140 -5.50 -3.40 5.98
CA HIS A 140 -5.06 -4.75 5.69
C HIS A 140 -6.14 -5.77 6.09
N ILE A 141 -5.97 -7.03 5.72
CA ILE A 141 -6.80 -8.15 6.21
C ILE A 141 -5.89 -9.08 6.98
N ASP A 142 -6.10 -9.16 8.30
CA ASP A 142 -5.26 -9.88 9.25
C ASP A 142 -3.86 -9.25 9.39
N LYS A 143 -3.10 -9.64 10.43
CA LYS A 143 -1.74 -9.16 10.70
C LYS A 143 -0.98 -10.15 11.57
N ASN A 144 0.33 -10.23 11.36
CA ASN A 144 1.17 -11.10 12.19
C ASN A 144 1.36 -10.53 13.61
N ILE A 145 1.95 -11.33 14.50
CA ILE A 145 2.13 -10.94 15.91
C ILE A 145 3.01 -9.71 16.08
N TYR A 146 4.03 -9.51 15.22
CA TYR A 146 4.92 -8.35 15.30
C TYR A 146 4.20 -7.05 14.90
N ALA A 147 3.42 -7.08 13.82
CA ALA A 147 2.56 -5.96 13.43
C ALA A 147 1.52 -5.64 14.51
N SER A 148 0.88 -6.67 15.07
CA SER A 148 -0.07 -6.51 16.18
C SER A 148 0.59 -5.86 17.40
N ASN A 149 1.75 -6.36 17.82
CA ASN A 149 2.50 -5.82 18.95
C ASN A 149 2.96 -4.38 18.72
N LEU A 150 3.43 -4.05 17.52
CA LEU A 150 3.83 -2.69 17.15
C LEU A 150 2.66 -1.71 17.26
N LEU A 151 1.52 -2.04 16.64
CA LEU A 151 0.32 -1.20 16.69
C LEU A 151 -0.23 -1.06 18.12
N ASN A 152 -0.26 -2.15 18.89
CA ASN A 152 -0.70 -2.13 20.28
C ASN A 152 0.20 -1.29 21.18
N ALA A 153 1.53 -1.42 21.03
CA ALA A 153 2.50 -0.64 21.80
C ALA A 153 2.36 0.87 21.54
N LEU A 154 2.04 1.25 20.29
CA LEU A 154 1.83 2.63 19.88
C LEU A 154 0.39 3.12 20.10
N THR A 155 -0.54 2.23 20.50
CA THR A 155 -1.98 2.51 20.51
C THR A 155 -2.47 3.09 19.17
N TYR A 156 -1.95 2.53 18.07
CA TYR A 156 -2.18 3.04 16.73
C TYR A 156 -3.34 2.30 16.05
N GLN A 157 -4.34 3.05 15.59
CA GLN A 157 -5.51 2.49 14.94
C GLN A 157 -5.22 2.07 13.49
N ASP A 158 -5.41 0.79 13.20
CA ASP A 158 -5.49 0.21 11.86
C ASP A 158 -6.95 -0.07 11.45
N LEU A 159 -7.15 -0.38 10.17
CA LEU A 159 -8.41 -0.86 9.63
C LEU A 159 -8.23 -2.31 9.16
N ASP A 160 -8.50 -3.24 10.07
CA ASP A 160 -8.27 -4.67 9.87
C ASP A 160 -9.54 -5.38 9.42
N GLY A 161 -9.52 -5.88 8.18
CA GLY A 161 -10.61 -6.64 7.56
C GLY A 161 -10.95 -7.94 8.27
N TYR A 162 -10.03 -8.53 9.04
CA TYR A 162 -10.32 -9.69 9.85
C TYR A 162 -11.38 -9.40 10.92
N HIS A 163 -11.38 -8.17 11.45
CA HIS A 163 -12.29 -7.74 12.51
C HIS A 163 -13.50 -6.97 11.99
N ILE A 164 -13.30 -6.10 10.99
CA ILE A 164 -14.36 -5.20 10.50
C ILE A 164 -15.17 -5.79 9.33
N GLY A 165 -14.62 -6.79 8.63
CA GLY A 165 -15.26 -7.50 7.54
C GLY A 165 -15.84 -6.57 6.47
N LYS A 166 -17.06 -6.89 6.02
CA LYS A 166 -17.72 -6.23 4.87
C LYS A 166 -18.11 -4.76 5.07
N ALA A 167 -17.89 -4.20 6.26
CA ALA A 167 -18.09 -2.77 6.48
C ALA A 167 -16.98 -1.91 5.85
N ALA A 168 -15.79 -2.47 5.61
CA ALA A 168 -14.66 -1.77 4.98
C ALA A 168 -14.00 -2.52 3.82
N PHE A 169 -14.50 -3.71 3.49
CA PHE A 169 -13.95 -4.57 2.45
C PHE A 169 -15.07 -5.19 1.64
N ALA A 170 -14.78 -5.53 0.40
CA ALA A 170 -15.71 -6.20 -0.50
C ALA A 170 -15.03 -7.38 -1.19
N PHE A 171 -15.84 -8.36 -1.57
CA PHE A 171 -15.40 -9.54 -2.29
C PHE A 171 -15.70 -9.38 -3.78
N ASP A 172 -14.72 -9.65 -4.63
CA ASP A 172 -14.86 -9.58 -6.08
C ASP A 172 -15.20 -10.95 -6.67
N GLN A 173 -16.48 -11.15 -6.96
CA GLN A 173 -16.96 -12.41 -7.51
C GLN A 173 -16.44 -12.66 -8.93
N ASP A 174 -16.27 -11.61 -9.74
CA ASP A 174 -15.80 -11.75 -11.12
C ASP A 174 -14.35 -12.21 -11.16
N ARG A 175 -13.50 -11.72 -10.25
CA ARG A 175 -12.14 -12.20 -10.07
C ARG A 175 -12.12 -13.65 -9.60
N GLN A 176 -12.99 -14.03 -8.67
CA GLN A 176 -13.10 -15.45 -8.27
C GLN A 176 -13.51 -16.32 -9.47
N ASN A 177 -14.50 -15.88 -10.25
CA ASN A 177 -14.95 -16.58 -11.45
C ASN A 177 -13.87 -16.67 -12.54
N ALA A 178 -12.96 -15.69 -12.59
CA ALA A 178 -11.77 -15.71 -13.45
C ALA A 178 -10.67 -16.68 -12.95
N GLY A 179 -10.94 -17.40 -11.87
CA GLY A 179 -10.11 -18.50 -11.37
C GLY A 179 -9.07 -18.08 -10.32
N TYR A 180 -9.23 -16.90 -9.74
CA TYR A 180 -8.39 -16.47 -8.61
C TYR A 180 -8.89 -17.09 -7.31
N ARG A 181 -7.96 -17.35 -6.40
CA ARG A 181 -8.28 -17.86 -5.06
C ARG A 181 -9.04 -16.82 -4.25
N GLU A 182 -9.88 -17.30 -3.32
CA GLU A 182 -10.76 -16.45 -2.50
C GLU A 182 -9.98 -15.33 -1.80
N GLU A 183 -8.83 -15.67 -1.23
CA GLU A 183 -8.00 -14.75 -0.46
C GLU A 183 -7.35 -13.65 -1.34
N ASN A 184 -7.33 -13.85 -2.66
CA ASN A 184 -6.90 -12.90 -3.70
C ASN A 184 -8.09 -12.15 -4.34
N CYS A 185 -9.31 -12.25 -3.80
CA CYS A 185 -10.50 -11.58 -4.34
C CYS A 185 -11.04 -10.45 -3.45
N TRP A 186 -10.45 -10.24 -2.28
CA TRP A 186 -10.86 -9.17 -1.36
C TRP A 186 -10.21 -7.83 -1.71
N TYR A 187 -11.01 -6.76 -1.77
CA TYR A 187 -10.56 -5.41 -2.07
C TYR A 187 -11.18 -4.39 -1.11
N THR A 188 -10.66 -3.16 -1.15
CA THR A 188 -11.25 -1.99 -0.51
C THR A 188 -11.36 -0.83 -1.48
N THR A 189 -12.10 0.21 -1.09
CA THR A 189 -12.26 1.47 -1.83
C THR A 189 -12.23 2.63 -0.83
N GLY A 190 -12.07 3.86 -1.31
CA GLY A 190 -12.10 5.03 -0.45
C GLY A 190 -13.42 5.17 0.33
N GLU A 191 -14.55 4.79 -0.29
CA GLU A 191 -15.85 4.77 0.36
C GLU A 191 -15.93 3.70 1.46
N LEU A 192 -15.48 2.48 1.17
CA LEU A 192 -15.46 1.39 2.14
C LEU A 192 -14.58 1.73 3.34
N ILE A 193 -13.40 2.31 3.12
CA ILE A 193 -12.51 2.77 4.19
C ILE A 193 -13.22 3.76 5.12
N LYS A 194 -13.88 4.78 4.56
CA LYS A 194 -14.63 5.77 5.34
C LYS A 194 -15.77 5.13 6.13
N ASN A 195 -16.50 4.20 5.52
CA ASN A 195 -17.57 3.46 6.21
C ASN A 195 -17.02 2.62 7.37
N GLY A 196 -15.87 1.98 7.18
CA GLY A 196 -15.16 1.28 8.24
C GLY A 196 -14.80 2.18 9.42
N LEU A 197 -14.15 3.31 9.14
CA LEU A 197 -13.74 4.26 10.19
C LEU A 197 -14.91 4.84 10.97
N ASN A 198 -16.06 5.05 10.33
CA ASN A 198 -17.28 5.46 11.02
C ASN A 198 -17.70 4.46 12.10
N THR A 199 -17.47 3.16 11.89
CA THR A 199 -17.75 2.10 12.88
C THR A 199 -16.84 2.22 14.11
N TYR A 200 -15.61 2.71 13.91
CA TYR A 200 -14.66 2.99 14.99
C TYR A 200 -14.79 4.40 15.59
N GLY A 201 -15.70 5.23 15.07
CA GLY A 201 -15.87 6.61 15.54
C GLY A 201 -14.65 7.49 15.27
N THR A 202 -13.89 7.19 14.21
CA THR A 202 -12.68 7.92 13.82
C THR A 202 -12.80 8.46 12.39
N SER A 203 -11.86 9.31 11.98
CA SER A 203 -11.80 9.89 10.63
C SER A 203 -10.37 9.94 10.10
N LEU A 204 -10.24 10.33 8.83
CA LEU A 204 -8.96 10.62 8.19
C LEU A 204 -8.56 12.10 8.34
N GLU A 205 -9.23 12.85 9.21
CA GLU A 205 -8.79 14.19 9.57
C GLU A 205 -7.59 14.09 10.53
N GLY A 206 -6.51 14.78 10.21
CA GLY A 206 -5.33 14.79 11.06
C GLY A 206 -4.09 15.29 10.35
N ALA A 207 -3.07 15.63 11.13
CA ALA A 207 -1.78 16.04 10.58
C ALA A 207 -1.20 14.94 9.69
N ASN A 208 -0.48 15.35 8.65
CA ASN A 208 0.34 14.48 7.83
C ASN A 208 1.78 15.04 7.81
N THR A 209 2.71 14.18 7.41
CA THR A 209 4.12 14.53 7.31
C THR A 209 4.57 14.31 5.87
N PRO A 210 5.23 15.28 5.22
CA PRO A 210 5.85 15.04 3.93
C PRO A 210 6.84 13.87 4.01
N LEU A 211 6.76 12.95 3.06
CA LEU A 211 7.63 11.77 3.01
C LEU A 211 9.09 12.16 2.71
N PHE A 212 9.29 13.20 1.88
CA PHE A 212 10.60 13.69 1.48
C PHE A 212 10.65 15.22 1.51
N VAL A 213 11.87 15.76 1.37
CA VAL A 213 12.07 17.15 0.96
C VAL A 213 11.90 17.21 -0.57
N PHE A 214 10.76 17.71 -1.03
CA PHE A 214 10.47 17.81 -2.45
C PHE A 214 11.01 19.10 -3.09
N GLY A 215 11.46 19.00 -4.33
CA GLY A 215 11.88 20.14 -5.13
C GLY A 215 12.32 19.74 -6.54
N GLU A 216 12.17 20.65 -7.50
CA GLU A 216 12.60 20.39 -8.87
C GLU A 216 14.12 20.25 -8.95
N ARG A 217 14.56 19.18 -9.61
CA ARG A 217 15.97 18.94 -9.94
C ARG A 217 16.22 19.26 -11.42
N PRO A 218 17.47 19.63 -11.79
CA PRO A 218 17.84 19.76 -13.19
C PRO A 218 17.55 18.48 -13.97
N ALA A 219 17.09 18.63 -15.21
CA ALA A 219 16.92 17.51 -16.11
C ALA A 219 18.26 16.80 -16.37
N VAL A 220 18.22 15.47 -16.48
CA VAL A 220 19.38 14.65 -16.82
C VAL A 220 19.50 14.59 -18.34
N GLU A 221 20.62 15.08 -18.86
CA GLU A 221 20.96 15.00 -20.28
C GLU A 221 21.09 13.54 -20.75
N GLU A 222 20.73 13.26 -21.99
CA GLU A 222 20.68 11.88 -22.53
C GLU A 222 22.01 11.13 -22.35
N GLY A 223 23.15 11.78 -22.61
CA GLY A 223 24.48 11.18 -22.45
C GLY A 223 24.94 10.99 -21.00
N ALA A 224 24.20 11.51 -20.02
CA ALA A 224 24.47 11.38 -18.60
C ALA A 224 23.56 10.34 -17.91
N ARG A 225 22.66 9.69 -18.65
CA ARG A 225 21.73 8.68 -18.12
C ARG A 225 22.45 7.37 -17.82
N ASN A 226 22.82 7.20 -16.56
CA ASN A 226 23.58 6.06 -16.05
C ASN A 226 22.75 5.11 -15.15
N GLY A 227 21.44 5.34 -15.00
CA GLY A 227 20.57 4.52 -14.15
C GLY A 227 19.22 4.28 -14.82
N THR A 228 19.21 3.56 -15.93
CA THR A 228 18.02 3.38 -16.79
C THR A 228 17.33 2.03 -16.64
N SER A 229 17.99 1.01 -16.11
CA SER A 229 17.35 -0.29 -15.84
C SER A 229 17.84 -0.83 -14.51
N LEU A 230 16.94 -0.85 -13.53
CA LEU A 230 17.16 -1.40 -12.20
C LEU A 230 16.43 -2.75 -12.09
N THR A 231 17.15 -3.80 -11.71
CA THR A 231 16.58 -5.08 -11.31
C THR A 231 16.82 -5.29 -9.83
N ILE A 232 15.74 -5.56 -9.09
CA ILE A 232 15.75 -5.88 -7.67
C ILE A 232 15.34 -7.34 -7.52
N THR A 233 16.25 -8.20 -7.11
CA THR A 233 15.93 -9.60 -6.81
C THR A 233 15.73 -9.75 -5.31
N PHE A 234 14.49 -10.05 -4.91
CA PHE A 234 14.12 -10.32 -3.52
C PHE A 234 14.31 -11.80 -3.15
N SER A 235 14.15 -12.69 -4.14
CA SER A 235 14.52 -14.10 -4.07
C SER A 235 14.66 -14.68 -5.49
N PRO A 236 15.13 -15.94 -5.68
CA PRO A 236 15.25 -16.54 -7.01
C PRO A 236 13.95 -16.61 -7.82
N SER A 237 12.79 -16.55 -7.16
CA SER A 237 11.46 -16.58 -7.78
C SER A 237 10.71 -15.25 -7.69
N ASP A 238 11.33 -14.20 -7.12
CA ASP A 238 10.70 -12.91 -6.89
C ASP A 238 11.65 -11.76 -7.21
N SER A 239 11.33 -11.01 -8.25
CA SER A 239 12.15 -9.92 -8.74
C SER A 239 11.33 -8.85 -9.41
N GLU A 240 11.80 -7.61 -9.27
CA GLU A 240 11.18 -6.42 -9.81
C GLU A 240 12.12 -5.69 -10.75
N GLN A 241 11.55 -5.11 -11.81
CA GLN A 241 12.30 -4.37 -12.81
C GLN A 241 11.70 -2.97 -13.00
N LEU A 242 12.54 -1.95 -12.87
CA LEU A 242 12.19 -0.55 -13.04
C LEU A 242 13.03 0.03 -14.19
N ASN A 243 12.36 0.31 -15.30
CA ASN A 243 13.00 0.69 -16.56
C ASN A 243 12.64 2.12 -16.95
N TYR A 244 13.63 2.98 -17.16
CA TYR A 244 13.44 4.38 -17.52
C TYR A 244 12.96 4.53 -18.97
N ALA A 245 11.76 5.09 -19.14
CA ALA A 245 11.15 5.42 -20.40
C ALA A 245 11.41 6.90 -20.73
N ALA A 246 12.32 7.17 -21.67
CA ALA A 246 12.81 8.51 -21.99
C ALA A 246 11.76 9.46 -22.58
N ASP A 247 10.70 8.91 -23.19
CA ASP A 247 9.57 9.63 -23.78
C ASP A 247 8.64 10.22 -22.72
N THR A 248 8.46 9.52 -21.60
CA THR A 248 7.62 9.96 -20.47
C THR A 248 8.43 10.55 -19.32
N GLY A 249 9.72 10.23 -19.24
CA GLY A 249 10.59 10.60 -18.12
C GLY A 249 10.35 9.79 -16.85
N LEU A 250 9.67 8.64 -16.94
CA LEU A 250 9.28 7.80 -15.80
C LEU A 250 10.01 6.45 -15.83
N TYR A 251 10.16 5.83 -14.66
CA TYR A 251 10.53 4.42 -14.52
C TYR A 251 9.28 3.57 -14.57
N VAL A 252 9.11 2.76 -15.61
CA VAL A 252 8.00 1.81 -15.72
C VAL A 252 8.35 0.51 -14.99
N LYS A 253 7.38 -0.05 -14.25
CA LYS A 253 7.52 -1.34 -13.58
C LYS A 253 7.16 -2.48 -14.54
N THR A 254 7.96 -3.54 -14.53
CA THR A 254 7.74 -4.76 -15.30
C THR A 254 7.89 -5.98 -14.40
N ASN A 255 7.11 -7.02 -14.69
CA ASN A 255 7.18 -8.30 -14.01
C ASN A 255 8.50 -9.02 -14.34
N ALA A 256 8.81 -10.10 -13.63
CA ALA A 256 10.04 -10.87 -13.82
C ALA A 256 10.24 -11.39 -15.26
N ASP A 257 9.15 -11.67 -15.99
CA ASP A 257 9.16 -12.12 -17.39
C ASP A 257 9.33 -10.97 -18.42
N GLY A 258 9.45 -9.73 -17.94
CA GLY A 258 9.56 -8.52 -18.75
C GLY A 258 8.23 -7.95 -19.24
N SER A 259 7.10 -8.57 -18.92
CA SER A 259 5.78 -8.02 -19.23
C SER A 259 5.48 -6.77 -18.38
N PRO A 260 4.67 -5.81 -18.89
CA PRO A 260 4.25 -4.64 -18.11
C PRO A 260 3.53 -5.05 -16.82
N THR A 261 3.91 -4.45 -15.69
CA THR A 261 3.07 -4.50 -14.49
C THR A 261 1.90 -3.53 -14.71
N VAL A 262 0.70 -4.08 -14.86
CA VAL A 262 -0.53 -3.31 -15.11
C VAL A 262 -1.42 -3.29 -13.88
N ASP A 263 -2.09 -2.16 -13.66
CA ASP A 263 -3.15 -2.05 -12.68
C ASP A 263 -4.43 -2.69 -13.22
N ALA A 264 -4.95 -3.68 -12.48
CA ALA A 264 -6.14 -4.41 -12.86
C ALA A 264 -7.42 -3.55 -12.89
N ASP A 265 -7.42 -2.37 -12.26
CA ASP A 265 -8.60 -1.49 -12.18
C ASP A 265 -8.80 -0.70 -13.47
N ASN A 266 -7.71 -0.26 -14.10
CA ASN A 266 -7.76 0.67 -15.24
C ASN A 266 -6.86 0.28 -16.42
N GLY A 267 -6.11 -0.81 -16.33
CA GLY A 267 -5.21 -1.31 -17.36
C GLY A 267 -3.96 -0.46 -17.61
N GLN A 268 -3.67 0.54 -16.76
CA GLN A 268 -2.50 1.38 -16.91
C GLN A 268 -1.25 0.66 -16.43
N GLN A 269 -0.15 0.81 -17.18
CA GLN A 269 1.16 0.38 -16.72
C GLN A 269 1.61 1.25 -15.56
N VAL A 270 2.11 0.59 -14.51
CA VAL A 270 2.61 1.26 -13.30
C VAL A 270 3.94 1.94 -13.60
N ALA A 271 4.08 3.21 -13.21
CA ALA A 271 5.28 4.00 -13.47
C ALA A 271 5.54 5.07 -12.40
N PHE A 272 6.81 5.43 -12.20
CA PHE A 272 7.28 6.30 -11.11
C PHE A 272 8.23 7.39 -11.61
N THR A 273 8.17 8.56 -10.98
CA THR A 273 9.18 9.62 -11.18
C THR A 273 10.46 9.33 -10.41
N ASN A 274 10.29 8.70 -9.24
CA ASN A 274 11.35 8.44 -8.27
C ASN A 274 11.42 6.95 -7.95
N VAL A 275 12.63 6.40 -7.90
CA VAL A 275 12.86 5.03 -7.43
C VAL A 275 13.92 5.09 -6.34
N LEU A 276 13.61 4.52 -5.17
CA LEU A 276 14.50 4.45 -4.02
C LEU A 276 14.75 2.99 -3.66
N VAL A 277 16.00 2.67 -3.33
CA VAL A 277 16.36 1.38 -2.73
C VAL A 277 17.07 1.66 -1.42
N LEU A 278 16.44 1.32 -0.29
CA LEU A 278 16.98 1.54 1.05
C LEU A 278 17.68 0.26 1.50
N TYR A 279 19.00 0.33 1.71
CA TYR A 279 19.76 -0.82 2.18
C TYR A 279 19.65 -0.84 3.70
N ALA A 280 19.08 -1.91 4.23
CA ALA A 280 18.87 -2.08 5.66
C ALA A 280 19.48 -3.42 6.10
N SER A 281 20.31 -3.39 7.13
CA SER A 281 20.83 -4.62 7.74
C SER A 281 19.66 -5.49 8.20
N SER A 282 19.73 -6.79 7.95
CA SER A 282 18.61 -7.69 8.26
C SER A 282 19.04 -9.01 8.87
N GLY A 283 18.16 -9.59 9.69
CA GLY A 283 18.23 -10.95 10.23
C GLY A 283 16.86 -11.63 10.15
N ILE A 284 16.68 -12.64 10.99
CA ILE A 284 15.41 -13.36 11.19
C ILE A 284 14.95 -13.16 12.63
N LYS A 285 13.65 -12.94 12.84
CA LYS A 285 13.05 -12.83 14.19
C LYS A 285 12.97 -14.20 14.87
N ASP A 286 12.47 -14.23 16.10
CA ASP A 286 12.37 -15.42 16.94
C ASP A 286 11.39 -16.49 16.44
N ASP A 287 10.50 -16.16 15.51
CA ASP A 287 9.62 -17.13 14.83
C ASP A 287 10.33 -17.94 13.73
N GLY A 288 11.56 -17.57 13.37
CA GLY A 288 12.37 -18.27 12.38
C GLY A 288 12.08 -17.95 10.91
N TYR A 289 11.11 -17.10 10.58
CA TYR A 289 10.81 -16.78 9.17
C TYR A 289 10.43 -15.31 8.90
N THR A 290 10.02 -14.54 9.91
CA THR A 290 9.82 -13.09 9.76
C THR A 290 11.17 -12.38 9.70
N ARG A 291 11.32 -11.45 8.78
CA ARG A 291 12.54 -10.64 8.63
C ARG A 291 12.63 -9.58 9.70
N ASP A 292 13.79 -9.47 10.31
CA ASP A 292 14.12 -8.36 11.19
C ASP A 292 14.99 -7.37 10.42
N TYR A 293 14.59 -6.11 10.33
CA TYR A 293 15.39 -5.06 9.69
C TYR A 293 15.79 -4.02 10.72
N ASP A 294 17.06 -3.62 10.69
CA ASP A 294 17.51 -2.40 11.35
C ASP A 294 17.06 -1.21 10.51
N LEU A 295 15.95 -0.61 10.92
CA LEU A 295 15.37 0.55 10.25
C LEU A 295 15.87 1.89 10.80
N THR A 296 16.99 1.92 11.53
CA THR A 296 17.55 3.18 12.07
C THR A 296 18.31 4.00 11.03
N GLY A 297 18.86 3.34 10.00
CA GLY A 297 19.49 4.01 8.87
C GLY A 297 20.38 3.11 8.04
N GLY A 298 20.91 3.68 6.96
CA GLY A 298 21.78 2.95 6.05
C GLY A 298 22.16 3.75 4.82
N THR A 299 22.74 3.03 3.87
CA THR A 299 22.99 3.53 2.51
C THR A 299 21.78 3.24 1.64
N GLY A 300 21.64 3.90 0.51
CA GLY A 300 20.63 3.58 -0.48
C GLY A 300 20.95 4.14 -1.85
N LEU A 301 20.03 3.89 -2.78
CA LEU A 301 20.02 4.43 -4.12
C LEU A 301 18.83 5.38 -4.28
N TYR A 302 19.04 6.50 -4.98
CA TYR A 302 17.96 7.33 -5.50
C TYR A 302 18.12 7.45 -7.01
N LEU A 303 17.06 7.11 -7.74
CA LEU A 303 16.98 7.12 -9.19
C LEU A 303 15.88 8.09 -9.62
N THR A 304 16.22 8.98 -10.55
CA THR A 304 15.28 9.92 -11.17
C THR A 304 15.85 10.40 -12.50
N GLY A 305 14.99 10.69 -13.48
CA GLY A 305 15.43 11.23 -14.79
C GLY A 305 16.36 10.32 -15.61
N GLY A 306 16.46 9.02 -15.29
CA GLY A 306 17.36 8.08 -15.96
C GLY A 306 18.79 8.09 -15.40
N ALA A 307 19.04 8.81 -14.30
CA ALA A 307 20.28 8.76 -13.54
C ALA A 307 20.06 8.23 -12.13
N TRP A 308 21.16 7.91 -11.44
CA TRP A 308 21.14 7.48 -10.06
C TRP A 308 22.23 8.17 -9.23
N GLU A 309 21.99 8.26 -7.92
CA GLU A 309 23.00 8.64 -6.93
C GLU A 309 22.91 7.79 -5.67
N GLN A 310 24.04 7.61 -4.98
CA GLN A 310 24.06 7.03 -3.65
C GLN A 310 23.53 8.06 -2.64
N ILE A 311 22.70 7.59 -1.73
CA ILE A 311 22.11 8.40 -0.64
C ILE A 311 22.36 7.72 0.70
N GLN A 312 22.29 8.48 1.78
CA GLN A 312 22.13 7.95 3.13
C GLN A 312 20.70 8.17 3.60
N TRP A 313 20.20 7.27 4.43
CA TRP A 313 18.89 7.43 5.05
C TRP A 313 18.95 7.12 6.54
N THR A 314 18.07 7.74 7.32
CA THR A 314 17.92 7.49 8.75
C THR A 314 16.45 7.56 9.17
N LYS A 315 16.14 6.87 10.27
CA LYS A 315 14.89 7.03 11.03
C LYS A 315 15.23 6.91 12.51
N GLU A 316 14.50 7.65 13.34
CA GLU A 316 14.70 7.58 14.79
C GLU A 316 14.07 6.32 15.40
N ASP A 317 12.83 6.03 15.02
CA ASP A 317 12.06 4.87 15.46
C ASP A 317 10.95 4.54 14.44
N ALA A 318 10.01 3.67 14.84
CA ALA A 318 8.88 3.25 14.01
C ALA A 318 7.93 4.39 13.60
N THR A 319 7.92 5.51 14.34
CA THR A 319 7.11 6.71 14.09
C THR A 319 7.93 7.91 13.60
N GLY A 320 9.26 7.83 13.69
CA GLY A 320 10.17 8.85 13.21
C GLY A 320 10.19 8.96 11.68
N PRO A 321 10.22 10.18 11.11
CA PRO A 321 10.21 10.38 9.67
C PRO A 321 11.47 9.80 9.01
N LEU A 322 11.30 9.31 7.77
CA LEU A 322 12.41 8.95 6.91
C LEU A 322 13.16 10.23 6.49
N GLN A 323 14.44 10.31 6.83
CA GLN A 323 15.30 11.40 6.41
C GLN A 323 16.29 10.88 5.36
N LEU A 324 16.43 11.60 4.26
CA LEU A 324 17.35 11.27 3.18
C LEU A 324 18.42 12.35 3.06
N THR A 325 19.67 11.94 2.86
CA THR A 325 20.83 12.80 2.76
C THR A 325 21.63 12.44 1.52
N ALA A 326 22.02 13.45 0.73
CA ALA A 326 22.89 13.26 -0.41
C ALA A 326 24.35 13.00 0.02
N ALA A 327 25.20 12.60 -0.93
CA ALA A 327 26.61 12.29 -0.65
C ALA A 327 27.41 13.47 -0.07
N ASP A 328 26.94 14.71 -0.26
CA ASP A 328 27.56 15.93 0.27
C ASP A 328 27.13 16.27 1.72
N GLY A 329 26.23 15.47 2.30
CA GLY A 329 25.72 15.66 3.66
C GLY A 329 24.50 16.58 3.77
N ASN A 330 24.01 17.16 2.67
CA ASN A 330 22.80 17.96 2.67
C ASN A 330 21.54 17.08 2.57
N PRO A 331 20.36 17.56 3.05
CA PRO A 331 19.10 16.89 2.80
C PRO A 331 18.89 16.63 1.30
N LEU A 332 18.53 15.39 0.96
CA LEU A 332 18.26 15.01 -0.42
C LEU A 332 16.97 15.69 -0.89
N VAL A 333 17.06 16.40 -2.01
CA VAL A 333 15.88 16.91 -2.72
C VAL A 333 15.35 15.82 -3.65
N VAL A 334 14.08 15.45 -3.48
CA VAL A 334 13.37 14.46 -4.32
C VAL A 334 12.48 15.18 -5.33
N ASN A 335 12.46 14.74 -6.57
CA ASN A 335 11.62 15.36 -7.60
C ASN A 335 10.13 15.17 -7.26
N PRO A 336 9.27 16.17 -7.49
CA PRO A 336 7.83 15.97 -7.35
C PRO A 336 7.32 14.85 -8.27
N GLY A 337 6.54 13.93 -7.72
CA GLY A 337 5.97 12.80 -8.47
C GLY A 337 5.91 11.50 -7.66
N LYS A 338 5.38 10.45 -8.29
CA LYS A 338 5.19 9.13 -7.67
C LYS A 338 6.51 8.45 -7.38
N SER A 339 6.54 7.68 -6.29
CA SER A 339 7.77 7.00 -5.85
C SER A 339 7.59 5.50 -5.69
N PHE A 340 8.61 4.73 -6.05
CA PHE A 340 8.76 3.33 -5.65
C PHE A 340 9.88 3.24 -4.61
N ILE A 341 9.65 2.54 -3.51
CA ILE A 341 10.64 2.33 -2.44
C ILE A 341 10.81 0.84 -2.21
N ALA A 342 11.99 0.32 -2.50
CA ALA A 342 12.38 -1.02 -2.08
C ALA A 342 13.18 -0.98 -0.78
N ILE A 343 12.89 -1.89 0.16
CA ILE A 343 13.73 -2.18 1.31
C ILE A 343 14.52 -3.45 1.01
N TRP A 344 15.84 -3.35 1.01
CA TRP A 344 16.73 -4.41 0.54
C TRP A 344 17.77 -4.79 1.59
N GLY A 345 17.83 -6.07 1.93
CA GLY A 345 18.68 -6.61 3.01
C GLY A 345 20.02 -7.19 2.55
N GLY A 346 20.15 -7.53 1.28
CA GLY A 346 21.40 -8.09 0.72
C GLY A 346 21.82 -9.44 1.30
N TYR A 347 20.89 -10.18 1.91
CA TYR A 347 21.11 -11.55 2.37
C TYR A 347 21.04 -12.56 1.21
N TYR A 348 21.25 -13.84 1.53
CA TYR A 348 21.35 -14.90 0.53
C TYR A 348 20.11 -14.96 -0.38
N GLY A 349 20.34 -15.06 -1.70
CA GLY A 349 19.28 -15.07 -2.71
C GLY A 349 18.86 -13.69 -3.21
N GLN A 350 19.28 -12.60 -2.55
CA GLN A 350 19.02 -11.24 -3.03
C GLN A 350 20.15 -10.69 -3.90
N SER A 351 19.78 -9.85 -4.87
CA SER A 351 20.75 -9.11 -5.69
C SER A 351 20.16 -7.81 -6.22
N LEU A 352 21.04 -6.87 -6.57
CA LEU A 352 20.71 -5.64 -7.27
C LEU A 352 21.57 -5.55 -8.52
N ALA A 353 20.94 -5.18 -9.64
CA ALA A 353 21.63 -4.86 -10.87
C ALA A 353 21.11 -3.52 -11.41
N LEU A 354 22.01 -2.62 -11.78
CA LEU A 354 21.67 -1.34 -12.39
C LEU A 354 22.53 -1.13 -13.63
N THR A 355 21.91 -0.75 -14.74
CA THR A 355 22.60 -0.41 -15.99
C THR A 355 22.24 0.98 -16.48
N GLY A 356 23.19 1.61 -17.17
CA GLY A 356 22.98 2.87 -17.89
C GLY A 356 22.40 2.66 -19.29
N ALA A 357 22.12 3.76 -20.00
CA ALA A 357 21.49 3.73 -21.32
C ALA A 357 22.33 2.99 -22.38
N ASP A 358 23.65 2.92 -22.18
CA ASP A 358 24.61 2.21 -23.02
C ASP A 358 24.78 0.72 -22.66
N GLY A 359 24.02 0.24 -21.67
CA GLY A 359 24.12 -1.12 -21.13
C GLY A 359 25.25 -1.30 -20.11
N THR A 360 25.98 -0.25 -19.76
CA THR A 360 27.08 -0.34 -18.78
C THR A 360 26.53 -0.58 -17.38
N ALA A 361 26.99 -1.68 -16.75
CA ALA A 361 26.68 -2.00 -15.36
C ALA A 361 27.29 -0.97 -14.39
N GLN A 362 26.48 -0.51 -13.45
CA GLN A 362 26.90 0.45 -12.43
C GLN A 362 27.56 -0.26 -11.25
N THR A 363 28.56 0.41 -10.65
CA THR A 363 29.14 -0.05 -9.37
C THR A 363 28.26 0.45 -8.23
N LEU A 364 27.52 -0.46 -7.61
CA LEU A 364 26.62 -0.15 -6.51
C LEU A 364 27.36 -0.17 -5.16
N PRO A 365 26.83 0.51 -4.12
CA PRO A 365 27.37 0.44 -2.77
C PRO A 365 27.42 -1.00 -2.25
N GLU A 366 28.32 -1.24 -1.29
CA GLU A 366 28.39 -2.56 -0.64
C GLU A 366 27.07 -2.89 0.05
N LYS A 367 26.74 -4.18 0.02
CA LYS A 367 25.58 -4.69 0.73
C LYS A 367 25.73 -4.47 2.24
N PRO A 368 24.62 -4.27 2.98
CA PRO A 368 24.71 -4.09 4.42
C PRO A 368 25.21 -5.37 5.10
N ALA A 369 25.82 -5.20 6.28
CA ALA A 369 26.12 -6.34 7.14
C ALA A 369 24.81 -6.97 7.62
N LEU A 370 24.77 -8.29 7.75
CA LEU A 370 23.59 -8.96 8.30
C LEU A 370 23.54 -8.77 9.81
N LEU A 371 22.32 -8.71 10.34
CA LEU A 371 22.10 -8.75 11.79
C LEU A 371 22.30 -10.17 12.31
N GLU A 372 22.56 -10.28 13.61
CA GLU A 372 22.42 -11.54 14.30
C GLU A 372 20.94 -11.93 14.32
N SER A 373 20.61 -13.10 13.79
CA SER A 373 19.25 -13.64 13.80
C SER A 373 18.84 -14.06 15.21
N GLY A 374 17.55 -13.97 15.52
CA GLY A 374 16.96 -14.46 16.77
C GLY A 374 16.98 -15.99 16.91
N VAL A 375 17.27 -16.72 15.83
CA VAL A 375 17.43 -18.17 15.78
C VAL A 375 18.65 -18.57 14.95
N SER A 376 19.08 -19.83 15.02
CA SER A 376 20.17 -20.33 14.19
C SER A 376 19.78 -20.41 12.70
N ASP A 377 20.77 -20.43 11.79
CA ASP A 377 20.50 -20.60 10.35
C ASP A 377 19.78 -21.92 10.04
N GLU A 378 20.05 -22.98 10.81
CA GLU A 378 19.38 -24.28 10.68
C GLU A 378 17.90 -24.19 11.09
N ASP A 379 17.62 -23.53 12.21
CA ASP A 379 16.25 -23.31 12.69
C ASP A 379 15.46 -22.40 11.75
N ALA A 380 16.09 -21.34 11.22
CA ALA A 380 15.47 -20.46 10.23
C ALA A 380 15.15 -21.20 8.93
N ALA A 381 16.07 -22.06 8.45
CA ALA A 381 15.83 -22.88 7.27
C ALA A 381 14.69 -23.89 7.51
N ALA A 382 14.60 -24.48 8.71
CA ALA A 382 13.51 -25.38 9.08
C ALA A 382 12.16 -24.64 9.16
N ALA A 383 12.12 -23.46 9.78
CA ALA A 383 10.91 -22.64 9.87
C ALA A 383 10.44 -22.16 8.47
N GLN A 384 11.37 -21.76 7.59
CA GLN A 384 11.06 -21.47 6.19
C GLN A 384 10.46 -22.68 5.48
N ALA A 385 11.06 -23.86 5.63
CA ALA A 385 10.57 -25.08 4.99
C ALA A 385 9.18 -25.47 5.50
N GLU A 386 8.90 -25.25 6.80
CA GLU A 386 7.57 -25.44 7.38
C GLU A 386 6.56 -24.43 6.81
N PHE A 387 6.92 -23.14 6.73
CA PHE A 387 6.09 -22.12 6.11
C PHE A 387 5.76 -22.47 4.64
N ASP A 388 6.77 -22.85 3.86
CA ASP A 388 6.60 -23.24 2.46
C ASP A 388 5.72 -24.49 2.32
N ALA A 389 5.86 -25.46 3.22
CA ALA A 389 5.02 -26.65 3.27
C ALA A 389 3.57 -26.32 3.60
N GLN A 390 3.32 -25.45 4.59
CA GLN A 390 1.98 -24.99 4.95
C GLN A 390 1.34 -24.23 3.78
N GLN A 391 2.08 -23.33 3.13
CA GLN A 391 1.60 -22.60 1.97
C GLN A 391 1.28 -23.56 0.81
N ARG A 392 2.10 -24.59 0.59
CA ARG A 392 1.83 -25.62 -0.42
C ARG A 392 0.56 -26.40 -0.14
N ILE A 393 0.27 -26.73 1.12
CA ILE A 393 -0.98 -27.39 1.53
C ILE A 393 -2.17 -26.48 1.24
N ILE A 394 -2.11 -25.21 1.67
CA ILE A 394 -3.18 -24.22 1.43
C ILE A 394 -3.43 -24.07 -0.08
N ASN A 395 -2.36 -23.96 -0.87
CA ASN A 395 -2.43 -23.87 -2.33
C ASN A 395 -3.12 -25.10 -2.95
N ALA A 396 -2.77 -26.29 -2.47
CA ALA A 396 -3.35 -27.54 -2.94
C ALA A 396 -4.84 -27.64 -2.58
N GLN A 397 -5.24 -27.24 -1.36
CA GLN A 397 -6.65 -27.20 -0.95
C GLN A 397 -7.47 -26.30 -1.87
N ALA A 398 -7.01 -25.05 -2.06
CA ALA A 398 -7.69 -24.09 -2.92
C ALA A 398 -7.81 -24.58 -4.37
N ALA A 399 -6.75 -25.21 -4.92
CA ALA A 399 -6.78 -25.77 -6.26
C ALA A 399 -7.79 -26.92 -6.40
N VAL A 400 -7.88 -27.82 -5.40
CA VAL A 400 -8.86 -28.91 -5.37
C VAL A 400 -10.28 -28.36 -5.25
N GLU A 401 -10.53 -27.42 -4.35
CA GLU A 401 -11.84 -26.81 -4.16
C GLU A 401 -12.33 -26.10 -5.43
N GLN A 402 -11.47 -25.30 -6.05
CA GLN A 402 -11.76 -24.61 -7.30
C GLN A 402 -12.03 -25.58 -8.44
N ALA A 403 -11.17 -26.60 -8.61
CA ALA A 403 -11.35 -27.58 -9.67
C ALA A 403 -12.65 -28.38 -9.48
N ASN A 404 -12.98 -28.76 -8.25
CA ASN A 404 -14.25 -29.42 -7.92
C ASN A 404 -15.47 -28.51 -8.15
N ALA A 405 -15.35 -27.20 -7.92
CA ALA A 405 -16.43 -26.26 -8.19
C ALA A 405 -16.71 -26.11 -9.70
N GLN A 406 -15.67 -26.17 -10.54
CA GLN A 406 -15.79 -26.04 -12.00
C GLN A 406 -16.14 -27.35 -12.71
N LEU A 407 -15.81 -28.50 -12.11
CA LEU A 407 -15.96 -29.81 -12.74
C LEU A 407 -17.40 -30.15 -13.19
N PRO A 408 -18.47 -29.86 -12.42
CA PRO A 408 -19.84 -30.17 -12.85
C PRO A 408 -20.26 -29.41 -14.12
N ASP A 409 -19.90 -28.14 -14.23
CA ASP A 409 -20.22 -27.31 -15.40
C ASP A 409 -19.40 -27.78 -16.62
N ALA A 410 -18.13 -28.11 -16.42
CA ALA A 410 -17.29 -28.68 -17.48
C ALA A 410 -17.80 -30.03 -17.98
N GLN A 411 -18.29 -30.89 -17.07
CA GLN A 411 -18.92 -32.17 -17.43
C GLN A 411 -20.22 -31.95 -18.22
N THR A 412 -21.05 -31.00 -17.79
CA THR A 412 -22.29 -30.63 -18.50
C THR A 412 -21.97 -30.13 -19.91
N ALA A 413 -20.99 -29.24 -20.07
CA ALA A 413 -20.57 -28.74 -21.37
C ALA A 413 -20.03 -29.85 -22.29
N LEU A 414 -19.32 -30.83 -21.74
CA LEU A 414 -18.85 -32.01 -22.47
C LEU A 414 -20.03 -32.88 -22.94
N GLU A 415 -21.03 -33.13 -22.10
CA GLU A 415 -22.23 -33.87 -22.46
C GLU A 415 -23.02 -33.18 -23.58
N GLU A 416 -23.20 -31.87 -23.49
CA GLU A 416 -23.87 -31.06 -24.52
C GLU A 416 -23.09 -31.05 -25.85
N ALA A 417 -21.77 -30.89 -25.80
CA ALA A 417 -20.93 -30.93 -26.99
C ALA A 417 -20.94 -32.32 -27.66
N GLN A 418 -20.96 -33.39 -26.86
CA GLN A 418 -21.07 -34.75 -27.37
C GLN A 418 -22.44 -35.00 -28.00
N ALA A 419 -23.53 -34.55 -27.38
CA ALA A 419 -24.87 -34.68 -27.95
C ALA A 419 -25.01 -33.94 -29.30
N ALA A 420 -24.45 -32.73 -29.41
CA ALA A 420 -24.42 -32.00 -30.67
C ALA A 420 -23.60 -32.73 -31.75
N LEU A 421 -22.44 -33.28 -31.38
CA LEU A 421 -21.60 -34.05 -32.31
C LEU A 421 -22.31 -35.34 -32.78
N ASP A 422 -23.12 -35.98 -31.93
CA ASP A 422 -23.88 -37.17 -32.32
C ASP A 422 -24.96 -36.86 -33.38
N GLU A 423 -25.44 -35.62 -33.47
CA GLU A 423 -26.38 -35.16 -34.51
C GLU A 423 -25.70 -34.90 -35.87
N ASP A 424 -24.41 -34.53 -35.88
CA ASP A 424 -23.62 -34.23 -37.08
C ASP A 424 -22.14 -34.63 -36.89
N SER A 425 -21.87 -35.94 -36.98
CA SER A 425 -20.61 -36.55 -36.54
C SER A 425 -19.39 -36.25 -37.40
N GLU A 426 -19.57 -35.71 -38.61
CA GLU A 426 -18.48 -35.28 -39.49
C GLU A 426 -18.17 -33.78 -39.37
N ASN A 427 -18.88 -33.05 -38.50
CA ASN A 427 -18.71 -31.61 -38.33
C ASN A 427 -17.45 -31.28 -37.54
N ALA A 428 -16.45 -30.71 -38.24
CA ALA A 428 -15.16 -30.36 -37.65
C ALA A 428 -15.25 -29.40 -36.47
N ASP A 429 -16.20 -28.45 -36.47
CA ASP A 429 -16.36 -27.48 -35.39
C ASP A 429 -16.94 -28.13 -34.12
N LEU A 430 -17.84 -29.10 -34.28
CA LEU A 430 -18.41 -29.86 -33.15
C LEU A 430 -17.38 -30.82 -32.55
N ILE A 431 -16.54 -31.44 -33.38
CA ILE A 431 -15.42 -32.25 -32.91
C ILE A 431 -14.47 -31.38 -32.06
N ALA A 432 -14.08 -30.20 -32.56
CA ALA A 432 -13.20 -29.28 -31.84
C ALA A 432 -13.78 -28.86 -30.49
N LYS A 433 -15.07 -28.49 -30.44
CA LYS A 433 -15.74 -28.12 -29.18
C LYS A 433 -15.79 -29.26 -28.16
N ARG A 434 -16.10 -30.49 -28.61
CA ARG A 434 -16.10 -31.68 -27.76
C ARG A 434 -14.70 -31.95 -27.21
N ASP A 435 -13.68 -31.86 -28.06
CA ASP A 435 -12.28 -32.07 -27.68
C ASP A 435 -11.80 -31.01 -26.67
N GLU A 436 -12.18 -29.74 -26.85
CA GLU A 436 -11.91 -28.66 -25.90
C GLU A 436 -12.59 -28.92 -24.54
N ALA A 437 -13.86 -29.32 -24.53
CA ALA A 437 -14.59 -29.63 -23.30
C ALA A 437 -13.99 -30.86 -22.59
N GLN A 438 -13.58 -31.89 -23.33
CA GLN A 438 -12.91 -33.07 -22.77
C GLN A 438 -11.56 -32.69 -22.17
N ALA A 439 -10.77 -31.88 -22.88
CA ALA A 439 -9.48 -31.42 -22.38
C ALA A 439 -9.62 -30.61 -21.08
N LEU A 440 -10.69 -29.81 -20.94
CA LEU A 440 -10.98 -29.10 -19.70
C LEU A 440 -11.31 -30.07 -18.55
N VAL A 441 -12.19 -31.05 -18.77
CA VAL A 441 -12.51 -32.08 -17.77
C VAL A 441 -11.26 -32.86 -17.34
N ASP A 442 -10.44 -33.27 -18.30
CA ASP A 442 -9.20 -34.00 -18.03
C ASP A 442 -8.20 -33.13 -17.23
N SER A 443 -8.07 -31.85 -17.58
CA SER A 443 -7.22 -30.90 -16.87
C SER A 443 -7.67 -30.69 -15.43
N LEU A 444 -8.99 -30.54 -15.20
CA LEU A 444 -9.55 -30.38 -13.85
C LEU A 444 -9.34 -31.62 -12.99
N ASN A 445 -9.59 -32.82 -13.55
CA ASN A 445 -9.33 -34.09 -12.86
C ASN A 445 -7.84 -34.26 -12.53
N GLN A 446 -6.94 -33.87 -13.43
CA GLN A 446 -5.50 -33.91 -13.19
C GLN A 446 -5.10 -32.95 -12.07
N THR A 447 -5.63 -31.71 -12.08
CA THR A 447 -5.41 -30.75 -10.99
C THR A 447 -5.89 -31.29 -9.65
N ILE A 448 -7.06 -31.94 -9.60
CA ILE A 448 -7.57 -32.59 -8.39
C ILE A 448 -6.61 -33.69 -7.94
N ALA A 449 -6.19 -34.58 -8.84
CA ALA A 449 -5.32 -35.71 -8.50
C ALA A 449 -3.95 -35.26 -7.96
N ASP A 450 -3.30 -34.31 -8.63
CA ASP A 450 -1.96 -33.83 -8.26
C ASP A 450 -1.97 -33.12 -6.90
N ASN A 451 -3.01 -32.32 -6.64
CA ASN A 451 -3.12 -31.58 -5.39
C ASN A 451 -3.66 -32.45 -4.25
N GLN A 452 -4.55 -33.40 -4.51
CA GLN A 452 -5.01 -34.34 -3.48
C GLN A 452 -3.85 -35.19 -2.94
N ALA A 453 -2.88 -35.56 -3.77
CA ALA A 453 -1.68 -36.26 -3.31
C ALA A 453 -0.90 -35.46 -2.25
N ILE A 454 -0.79 -34.13 -2.43
CA ILE A 454 -0.15 -33.22 -1.45
C ILE A 454 -0.95 -33.21 -0.14
N LEU A 455 -2.28 -33.15 -0.22
CA LEU A 455 -3.15 -33.12 0.95
C LEU A 455 -3.11 -34.44 1.73
N ASP A 456 -3.10 -35.56 1.02
CA ASP A 456 -3.02 -36.91 1.60
C ASP A 456 -1.67 -37.12 2.32
N GLU A 457 -0.56 -36.67 1.72
CA GLU A 457 0.77 -36.70 2.36
C GLU A 457 0.81 -35.85 3.65
N ALA A 458 0.09 -34.72 3.67
CA ALA A 458 -0.04 -33.86 4.84
C ALA A 458 -1.05 -34.37 5.89
N GLY A 459 -1.80 -35.44 5.60
CA GLY A 459 -2.86 -35.96 6.46
C GLY A 459 -4.08 -35.03 6.57
N VAL A 460 -4.26 -34.13 5.61
CA VAL A 460 -5.37 -33.17 5.55
C VAL A 460 -6.44 -33.71 4.60
N THR A 461 -7.58 -34.13 5.14
CA THR A 461 -8.75 -34.41 4.29
C THR A 461 -9.41 -33.10 3.92
N ALA A 462 -9.62 -32.83 2.63
CA ALA A 462 -10.42 -31.69 2.17
C ALA A 462 -11.78 -31.73 2.89
N THR A 463 -12.04 -30.75 3.76
CA THR A 463 -13.32 -30.65 4.44
C THR A 463 -14.37 -30.24 3.41
N PRO A 464 -15.47 -30.99 3.23
CA PRO A 464 -16.56 -30.51 2.41
C PRO A 464 -17.11 -29.23 3.03
N THR A 465 -17.32 -28.20 2.21
CA THR A 465 -18.01 -26.97 2.59
C THR A 465 -19.29 -27.32 3.35
N PRO A 466 -19.52 -26.81 4.58
CA PRO A 466 -20.80 -26.99 5.23
C PRO A 466 -21.87 -26.33 4.35
N ALA A 467 -22.88 -27.11 3.96
CA ALA A 467 -24.07 -26.58 3.29
C ALA A 467 -24.64 -25.43 4.14
N PRO A 468 -25.14 -24.34 3.52
CA PRO A 468 -25.76 -23.27 4.26
C PRO A 468 -26.89 -23.85 5.10
N GLU A 469 -26.81 -23.64 6.41
CA GLU A 469 -27.83 -24.05 7.36
C GLU A 469 -29.13 -23.33 6.95
N GLU A 470 -30.11 -24.07 6.42
CA GLU A 470 -31.45 -23.55 6.16
C GLU A 470 -31.95 -22.94 7.47
N ALA A 471 -32.18 -21.63 7.45
CA ALA A 471 -32.79 -20.93 8.55
C ALA A 471 -34.12 -21.63 8.90
N ALA A 472 -34.13 -22.33 10.03
CA ALA A 472 -35.32 -22.98 10.54
C ALA A 472 -36.43 -21.94 10.66
N SER A 473 -37.42 -22.02 9.78
CA SER A 473 -38.64 -21.24 9.88
C SER A 473 -39.34 -21.66 11.16
N SER A 474 -39.26 -20.82 12.18
CA SER A 474 -40.14 -20.91 13.34
C SER A 474 -41.55 -20.52 12.89
N SER A 475 -42.33 -21.50 12.45
CA SER A 475 -43.78 -21.38 12.40
C SER A 475 -44.31 -21.40 13.83
N GLU A 476 -44.63 -20.24 14.38
CA GLU A 476 -45.57 -20.13 15.50
C GLU A 476 -46.94 -20.64 15.02
N SER A 477 -47.28 -21.87 15.40
CA SER A 477 -48.68 -22.30 15.49
C SER A 477 -49.12 -22.15 16.93
N GLY A 478 -50.01 -21.18 17.17
CA GLY A 478 -50.70 -21.05 18.44
C GLY A 478 -51.68 -22.20 18.68
N GLU A 479 -51.68 -22.71 19.91
CA GLU A 479 -52.86 -22.92 20.76
C GLU A 479 -52.43 -23.06 22.22
#